data_AF-A0A1W4XE86-F1
#
_entry.id   AF-A0A1W4XE86-F1
#
_cell.length_a   1.000
_cell.length_b   1.000
_cell.length_c   1.000
_cell.angle_alpha   90.00
_cell.angle_beta   90.00
_cell.angle_gamma   90.00
#
_symmetry.space_group_name_H-M   'P 1'
#
loop_
_entity.id
_entity.type
_entity.pdbx_description
1 polymer ?
#
loop_
_entity_poly.entity_id
_entity_poly.type
_entity_poly.pdbx_seq_one_letter_code
_entity_poly.pdbx_strand_id
1 'polypeptide(L)'
;MKTLLLSHDVTFRKQAERRFTTKISNNTSVSSRLSNFTKSPTWFHDLPLEVLLKIFSNFSEKELRKNIIPVCQKWRYAALKPQLWKCFEVVGGKIPLNRICYEINRFPYLQIVVLKSVHDPKQIIRQVCRCLSNLKELTIKDCEEIPEKTLINVLYSCRNLEKLNLSGTPFRGKKVFEDISLLPNLKSLNLAKNPYITIQKLTTCVLNCTGLEEFRLSKWVSLDEILKFDDQDVSPILLNLSSSLRSLTLDCSNLTTNSFNKIFTCNCLERLSLHRAKHLDGEMFAKLHRYFPALTVLKVKHASQISDANIVQLFTEGEEIMENLQTLDLSGCWQITA
;
A
#
# COMPACT_ATOMS: atom_id res chain seq x y z
N MET A 1 4.33 -16.82 4.69
CA MET A 1 3.59 -15.88 3.81
C MET A 1 3.99 -16.11 2.35
N LYS A 2 3.07 -16.59 1.50
CA LYS A 2 3.38 -16.99 0.10
C LYS A 2 3.26 -15.80 -0.87
N THR A 3 4.40 -15.16 -1.14
CA THR A 3 4.69 -14.19 -2.21
C THR A 3 4.63 -14.84 -3.60
N LEU A 4 4.43 -14.03 -4.64
CA LEU A 4 4.29 -14.39 -6.06
C LEU A 4 5.23 -15.53 -6.51
N LEU A 5 4.65 -16.67 -6.90
CA LEU A 5 5.21 -17.55 -7.92
C LEU A 5 4.48 -17.23 -9.22
N LEU A 6 5.17 -16.55 -10.13
CA LEU A 6 4.82 -16.62 -11.54
C LEU A 6 5.26 -18.00 -12.03
N SER A 7 4.37 -18.99 -12.00
CA SER A 7 4.66 -20.27 -12.64
C SER A 7 4.80 -20.07 -14.15
N HIS A 8 5.80 -20.76 -14.69
CA HIS A 8 6.11 -20.87 -16.10
C HIS A 8 4.89 -21.33 -16.90
N ASP A 9 4.57 -20.61 -17.96
CA ASP A 9 3.56 -21.04 -18.94
C ASP A 9 3.97 -20.57 -20.35
N VAL A 10 5.27 -20.69 -20.65
CA VAL A 10 5.85 -20.36 -21.97
C VAL A 10 5.87 -21.58 -22.90
N THR A 11 5.77 -22.80 -22.37
CA THR A 11 5.89 -24.03 -23.17
C THR A 11 4.65 -24.42 -23.96
N PHE A 12 3.45 -23.94 -23.62
CA PHE A 12 2.22 -24.30 -24.34
C PHE A 12 1.83 -23.37 -25.51
N ARG A 13 2.40 -22.16 -25.59
CA ARG A 13 2.07 -21.21 -26.68
C ARG A 13 2.49 -21.71 -28.07
N LYS A 14 3.64 -22.40 -28.19
CA LYS A 14 4.14 -22.88 -29.49
C LYS A 14 3.40 -24.10 -30.06
N GLN A 15 2.67 -24.86 -29.25
CA GLN A 15 1.89 -26.02 -29.75
C GLN A 15 0.48 -25.65 -30.20
N ALA A 16 -0.13 -24.61 -29.62
CA ALA A 16 -1.48 -24.18 -30.00
C ALA A 16 -1.48 -23.41 -31.33
N GLU A 17 -0.53 -22.50 -31.55
CA GLU A 17 -0.47 -21.71 -32.80
C GLU A 17 -0.05 -22.54 -34.02
N ARG A 18 0.84 -23.54 -33.84
CA ARG A 18 1.19 -24.49 -34.92
C ARG A 18 0.04 -25.42 -35.32
N ARG A 19 -0.93 -25.68 -34.43
CA ARG A 19 -2.08 -26.53 -34.74
C ARG A 19 -3.21 -25.80 -35.47
N PHE A 20 -3.23 -24.47 -35.41
CA PHE A 20 -4.29 -23.67 -36.04
C PHE A 20 -3.94 -23.13 -37.43
N THR A 21 -2.67 -23.13 -37.86
CA THR A 21 -2.27 -22.57 -39.17
C THR A 21 -1.97 -23.61 -40.26
N THR A 22 -2.09 -24.91 -39.99
CA THR A 22 -1.78 -25.98 -40.99
C THR A 22 -2.98 -26.76 -41.52
N LYS A 23 -4.22 -26.24 -41.37
CA LYS A 23 -5.40 -26.87 -41.99
C LYS A 23 -6.29 -25.86 -42.68
N ILE A 24 -5.75 -25.22 -43.72
CA ILE A 24 -6.55 -24.62 -44.79
C ILE A 24 -5.96 -25.12 -46.12
N SER A 25 -6.33 -26.34 -46.51
CA SER A 25 -6.47 -26.73 -47.91
C SER A 25 -7.09 -28.13 -48.02
N ASN A 26 -8.07 -28.21 -48.93
CA ASN A 26 -8.57 -29.40 -49.63
C ASN A 26 -9.66 -30.27 -48.94
N ASN A 27 -10.90 -29.88 -49.25
CA ASN A 27 -12.02 -30.64 -49.85
C ASN A 27 -12.39 -32.09 -49.44
N THR A 28 -13.73 -32.24 -49.40
CA THR A 28 -14.60 -33.40 -49.71
C THR A 28 -14.76 -34.55 -48.71
N SER A 29 -15.90 -34.45 -47.99
CA SER A 29 -16.87 -35.52 -47.65
C SER A 29 -16.37 -36.95 -47.41
N VAL A 30 -16.43 -37.42 -46.16
CA VAL A 30 -17.23 -38.62 -45.76
C VAL A 30 -17.57 -38.50 -44.26
N SER A 31 -18.87 -38.64 -44.02
CA SER A 31 -19.60 -38.85 -42.78
C SER A 31 -18.96 -39.78 -41.74
N SER A 32 -19.32 -39.58 -40.45
CA SER A 32 -19.37 -40.56 -39.34
C SER A 32 -18.25 -40.65 -38.29
N ARG A 33 -17.64 -39.54 -37.84
CA ARG A 33 -16.89 -39.52 -36.54
C ARG A 33 -17.08 -38.24 -35.72
N LEU A 34 -18.32 -37.75 -35.61
CA LEU A 34 -18.68 -36.59 -34.76
C LEU A 34 -19.61 -36.92 -33.59
N SER A 35 -19.80 -38.20 -33.26
CA SER A 35 -20.45 -38.61 -32.02
C SER A 35 -19.38 -39.12 -31.05
N ASN A 36 -19.34 -38.51 -29.86
CA ASN A 36 -18.60 -38.91 -28.64
C ASN A 36 -17.57 -37.88 -28.13
N PHE A 37 -17.86 -36.58 -28.24
CA PHE A 37 -17.54 -35.70 -27.10
C PHE A 37 -18.62 -35.94 -26.05
N THR A 38 -18.34 -36.84 -25.11
CA THR A 38 -19.11 -37.00 -23.88
C THR A 38 -19.36 -35.63 -23.27
N LYS A 39 -20.63 -35.20 -23.22
CA LYS A 39 -21.05 -34.03 -22.42
C LYS A 39 -20.42 -34.18 -21.04
N SER A 40 -19.55 -33.26 -20.65
CA SER A 40 -19.02 -33.25 -19.28
C SER A 40 -20.22 -33.21 -18.33
N PRO A 41 -20.27 -34.04 -17.28
CA PRO A 41 -21.47 -34.22 -16.43
C PRO A 41 -21.77 -33.02 -15.52
N THR A 42 -21.08 -31.90 -15.74
CA THR A 42 -21.05 -30.74 -14.85
C THR A 42 -21.56 -29.50 -15.59
N TRP A 43 -22.77 -29.06 -15.21
CA TRP A 43 -23.45 -27.85 -15.70
C TRP A 43 -22.60 -26.57 -15.64
N PHE A 44 -21.57 -26.55 -14.79
CA PHE A 44 -20.63 -25.44 -14.64
C PHE A 44 -19.89 -25.07 -15.95
N HIS A 45 -19.73 -26.01 -16.89
CA HIS A 45 -19.12 -25.73 -18.18
C HIS A 45 -20.06 -24.96 -19.14
N ASP A 46 -21.36 -24.94 -18.87
CA ASP A 46 -22.37 -24.28 -19.69
C ASP A 46 -22.70 -22.86 -19.22
N LEU A 47 -22.16 -22.44 -18.06
CA LEU A 47 -22.40 -21.09 -17.52
C LEU A 47 -22.01 -19.99 -18.51
N PRO A 48 -22.88 -18.99 -18.78
CA PRO A 48 -22.54 -17.82 -19.59
C PRO A 48 -21.35 -17.05 -19.01
N LEU A 49 -20.64 -16.31 -19.87
CA LEU A 49 -19.45 -15.56 -19.48
C LEU A 49 -19.78 -14.51 -18.40
N GLU A 50 -20.94 -13.86 -18.50
CA GLU A 50 -21.42 -12.82 -17.60
C GLU A 50 -21.66 -13.38 -16.19
N VAL A 51 -22.23 -14.59 -16.11
CA VAL A 51 -22.45 -15.29 -14.84
C VAL A 51 -21.12 -15.69 -14.22
N LEU A 52 -20.17 -16.22 -15.02
CA LEU A 52 -18.82 -16.51 -14.55
C LEU A 52 -18.12 -15.25 -14.04
N LEU A 53 -18.26 -14.11 -14.72
CA LEU A 53 -17.68 -12.84 -14.29
C LEU A 53 -18.28 -12.36 -12.97
N LYS A 54 -19.60 -12.50 -12.81
CA LYS A 54 -20.29 -12.14 -11.56
C LYS A 54 -19.91 -13.06 -10.40
N ILE A 55 -19.68 -14.35 -10.66
CA ILE A 55 -19.17 -15.29 -9.66
C ILE A 55 -17.72 -14.94 -9.32
N PHE A 56 -16.87 -14.77 -10.33
CA PHE A 56 -15.44 -14.51 -10.18
C PHE A 56 -15.14 -13.17 -9.53
N SER A 57 -16.02 -12.17 -9.64
CA SER A 57 -15.85 -10.88 -8.95
C SER A 57 -15.90 -10.97 -7.43
N ASN A 58 -16.33 -12.10 -6.85
CA ASN A 58 -16.33 -12.32 -5.40
C ASN A 58 -15.02 -12.95 -4.88
N PHE A 59 -14.08 -13.28 -5.77
CA PHE A 59 -12.80 -13.86 -5.39
C PHE A 59 -11.70 -12.80 -5.43
N SER A 60 -10.73 -12.92 -4.53
CA SER A 60 -9.52 -12.11 -4.58
C SER A 60 -8.68 -12.44 -5.82
N GLU A 61 -7.85 -11.50 -6.27
CA GLU A 61 -6.94 -11.71 -7.40
C GLU A 61 -5.97 -12.88 -7.17
N LYS A 62 -5.65 -13.16 -5.90
CA LYS A 62 -4.83 -14.30 -5.50
C LYS A 62 -5.56 -15.62 -5.72
N GLU A 63 -6.85 -15.69 -5.38
CA GLU A 63 -7.69 -16.88 -5.62
C GLU A 63 -7.98 -17.07 -7.10
N LEU A 64 -8.27 -15.97 -7.82
CA LEU A 64 -8.40 -16.01 -9.28
C LEU A 64 -7.16 -16.65 -9.91
N ARG A 65 -5.96 -16.22 -9.48
CA ARG A 65 -4.69 -16.73 -9.99
C ARG A 65 -4.42 -18.19 -9.64
N LYS A 66 -4.61 -18.57 -8.37
CA LYS A 66 -4.18 -19.87 -7.85
C LYS A 66 -5.21 -20.98 -8.02
N ASN A 67 -6.50 -20.62 -8.00
CA ASN A 67 -7.58 -21.58 -7.90
C ASN A 67 -8.44 -21.58 -9.16
N ILE A 68 -8.80 -20.41 -9.71
CA ILE A 68 -9.78 -20.31 -10.81
C ILE A 68 -9.13 -20.45 -12.20
N ILE A 69 -8.05 -19.72 -12.45
CA ILE A 69 -7.30 -19.76 -13.73
C ILE A 69 -6.86 -21.19 -14.14
N PRO A 70 -6.38 -22.08 -13.24
CA PRO A 70 -5.93 -23.40 -13.64
C PRO A 70 -7.05 -24.43 -13.89
N VAL A 71 -8.32 -24.12 -13.58
CA VAL A 71 -9.42 -25.12 -13.65
C VAL A 71 -9.64 -25.63 -15.07
N CYS A 72 -9.91 -24.73 -16.02
CA CYS A 72 -10.12 -25.07 -17.43
C CYS A 72 -9.93 -23.85 -18.33
N GLN A 73 -9.89 -24.04 -19.65
CA GLN A 73 -9.68 -22.93 -20.62
C GLN A 73 -10.77 -21.86 -20.55
N LYS A 74 -12.04 -22.25 -20.38
CA LYS A 74 -13.17 -21.30 -20.25
C LYS A 74 -13.02 -20.42 -19.00
N TRP A 75 -12.69 -21.03 -17.87
CA TRP A 75 -12.47 -20.31 -16.61
C TRP A 75 -11.23 -19.45 -16.67
N ARG A 76 -10.15 -19.93 -17.29
CA ARG A 76 -8.96 -19.13 -17.58
C ARG A 76 -9.31 -17.89 -18.40
N TYR A 77 -10.07 -18.05 -19.48
CA TYR A 77 -10.50 -16.94 -20.33
C TYR A 77 -11.34 -15.91 -19.55
N ALA A 78 -12.32 -16.37 -18.77
CA ALA A 78 -13.18 -15.51 -17.98
C ALA A 78 -12.44 -14.82 -16.81
N ALA A 79 -11.64 -15.56 -16.04
CA ALA A 79 -10.88 -15.03 -14.90
C ALA A 79 -9.79 -14.03 -15.31
N LEU A 80 -9.36 -14.07 -16.57
CA LEU A 80 -8.39 -13.13 -17.13
C LEU A 80 -9.02 -11.86 -17.72
N LYS A 81 -10.35 -11.66 -17.55
CA LYS A 81 -11.01 -10.43 -18.01
C LYS A 81 -10.57 -9.23 -17.16
N PRO A 82 -10.24 -8.08 -17.78
CA PRO A 82 -9.60 -6.98 -17.06
C PRO A 82 -10.40 -6.40 -15.90
N GLN A 83 -11.73 -6.43 -15.95
CA GLN A 83 -12.58 -5.89 -14.89
C GLN A 83 -12.43 -6.59 -13.53
N LEU A 84 -11.92 -7.83 -13.51
CA LEU A 84 -11.72 -8.62 -12.29
C LEU A 84 -10.41 -8.29 -11.56
N TRP A 85 -9.53 -7.49 -12.15
CA TRP A 85 -8.21 -7.19 -11.60
C TRP A 85 -8.17 -5.73 -11.16
N LYS A 86 -8.12 -5.49 -9.85
CA LYS A 86 -8.02 -4.14 -9.26
C LYS A 86 -6.65 -3.90 -8.65
N CYS A 87 -5.99 -4.96 -8.20
CA CYS A 87 -4.67 -4.88 -7.57
C CYS A 87 -3.57 -5.59 -8.39
N PHE A 88 -2.43 -4.93 -8.51
CA PHE A 88 -1.22 -5.48 -9.10
C PHE A 88 -0.01 -5.28 -8.18
N GLU A 89 0.61 -6.38 -7.76
CA GLU A 89 1.75 -6.37 -6.85
C GLU A 89 2.98 -7.03 -7.48
N VAL A 90 4.13 -6.38 -7.33
CA VAL A 90 5.47 -6.86 -7.69
C VAL A 90 6.35 -6.77 -6.46
N VAL A 91 7.03 -7.86 -6.13
CA VAL A 91 7.97 -7.94 -5.02
C VAL A 91 9.31 -8.49 -5.50
N GLY A 92 10.39 -7.75 -5.26
CA GLY A 92 11.73 -8.15 -5.67
C GLY A 92 12.02 -7.94 -7.17
N GLY A 93 13.17 -8.43 -7.61
CA GLY A 93 13.63 -8.36 -9.01
C GLY A 93 13.42 -9.65 -9.82
N LYS A 94 12.62 -10.61 -9.36
CA LYS A 94 12.49 -11.93 -10.03
C LYS A 94 11.64 -11.90 -11.30
N ILE A 95 10.86 -10.84 -11.50
CA ILE A 95 9.91 -10.73 -12.61
C ILE A 95 10.52 -9.86 -13.72
N PRO A 96 10.66 -10.38 -14.95
CA PRO A 96 11.16 -9.59 -16.07
C PRO A 96 10.30 -8.35 -16.36
N LEU A 97 10.94 -7.19 -16.58
CA LEU A 97 10.29 -5.90 -16.80
C LEU A 97 9.22 -5.95 -17.92
N ASN A 98 9.53 -6.58 -19.06
CA ASN A 98 8.60 -6.71 -20.18
C ASN A 98 7.30 -7.42 -19.78
N ARG A 99 7.38 -8.43 -18.89
CA ARG A 99 6.22 -9.13 -18.36
C ARG A 99 5.41 -8.23 -17.44
N ILE A 100 6.06 -7.45 -16.58
CA ILE A 100 5.40 -6.47 -15.72
C ILE A 100 4.63 -5.46 -16.57
N CYS A 101 5.29 -4.87 -17.58
CA CYS A 101 4.66 -3.89 -18.45
C CYS A 101 3.50 -4.49 -19.26
N TYR A 102 3.63 -5.73 -19.73
CA TYR A 102 2.56 -6.45 -20.41
C TYR A 102 1.31 -6.60 -19.54
N GLU A 103 1.46 -7.02 -18.28
CA GLU A 103 0.31 -7.17 -17.38
C GLU A 103 -0.34 -5.83 -17.04
N ILE A 104 0.45 -4.77 -16.79
CA ILE A 104 -0.11 -3.42 -16.56
C ILE A 104 -0.91 -2.94 -17.77
N ASN A 105 -0.40 -3.14 -18.98
CA ASN A 105 -1.12 -2.78 -20.20
C ASN A 105 -2.41 -3.60 -20.39
N ARG A 106 -2.40 -4.86 -19.95
CA ARG A 106 -3.52 -5.77 -20.08
C ARG A 106 -4.67 -5.46 -19.11
N PHE A 107 -4.36 -4.84 -17.97
CA PHE A 107 -5.31 -4.54 -16.91
C PHE A 107 -5.49 -3.02 -16.71
N PRO A 108 -6.16 -2.32 -17.65
CA PRO A 108 -6.33 -0.86 -17.58
C PRO A 108 -7.20 -0.36 -16.42
N TYR A 109 -7.95 -1.26 -15.76
CA TYR A 109 -8.83 -0.93 -14.63
C TYR A 109 -8.19 -1.15 -13.26
N LEU A 110 -6.87 -1.36 -13.20
CA LEU A 110 -6.15 -1.44 -11.94
C LEU A 110 -6.33 -0.13 -11.16
N GLN A 111 -6.60 -0.27 -9.87
CA GLN A 111 -6.76 0.82 -8.92
C GLN A 111 -5.62 0.85 -7.92
N ILE A 112 -4.95 -0.27 -7.71
CA ILE A 112 -3.89 -0.45 -6.71
C ILE A 112 -2.66 -1.03 -7.41
N VAL A 113 -1.53 -0.34 -7.32
CA VAL A 113 -0.22 -0.84 -7.77
C VAL A 113 0.75 -0.81 -6.61
N VAL A 114 1.38 -1.97 -6.35
CA VAL A 114 2.33 -2.15 -5.26
C VAL A 114 3.65 -2.67 -5.82
N LEU A 115 4.70 -1.87 -5.70
CA LEU A 115 6.08 -2.22 -6.03
C LEU A 115 6.86 -2.27 -4.71
N LYS A 116 7.46 -3.42 -4.40
CA LYS A 116 8.25 -3.63 -3.18
C LYS A 116 9.61 -4.19 -3.54
N SER A 117 10.70 -3.55 -3.09
CA SER A 117 12.06 -4.04 -3.33
C SER A 117 12.36 -4.31 -4.81
N VAL A 118 11.86 -3.44 -5.68
CA VAL A 118 12.05 -3.54 -7.13
C VAL A 118 13.28 -2.72 -7.53
N HIS A 119 14.17 -3.34 -8.30
CA HIS A 119 15.31 -2.67 -8.94
C HIS A 119 14.83 -1.90 -10.18
N ASP A 120 15.37 -0.70 -10.39
CA ASP A 120 15.02 0.22 -11.48
C ASP A 120 13.50 0.40 -11.73
N PRO A 121 12.71 0.89 -10.74
CA PRO A 121 11.25 0.97 -10.86
C PRO A 121 10.78 1.97 -11.93
N LYS A 122 11.67 2.83 -12.46
CA LYS A 122 11.32 3.94 -13.37
C LYS A 122 10.52 3.50 -14.59
N GLN A 123 10.85 2.35 -15.17
CA GLN A 123 10.18 1.89 -16.39
C GLN A 123 8.78 1.35 -16.10
N ILE A 124 8.61 0.70 -14.96
CA ILE A 124 7.29 0.24 -14.49
C ILE A 124 6.41 1.45 -14.21
N ILE A 125 6.96 2.46 -13.53
CA ILE A 125 6.25 3.70 -13.22
C ILE A 125 5.80 4.41 -14.50
N ARG A 126 6.66 4.50 -15.52
CA ARG A 126 6.28 5.06 -16.84
C ARG A 126 5.13 4.29 -17.48
N GLN A 127 5.11 2.97 -17.35
CA GLN A 127 4.00 2.16 -17.85
C GLN A 127 2.71 2.43 -17.07
N VAL A 128 2.79 2.57 -15.74
CA VAL A 128 1.66 2.96 -14.88
C VAL A 128 1.07 4.29 -15.37
N CYS A 129 1.90 5.33 -15.55
CA CYS A 129 1.44 6.64 -16.04
C CYS A 129 0.70 6.56 -17.39
N ARG A 130 1.13 5.66 -18.28
CA ARG A 130 0.54 5.51 -19.63
C ARG A 130 -0.79 4.79 -19.62
N CYS A 131 -1.00 3.86 -18.69
CA CYS A 131 -2.14 2.93 -18.73
C CYS A 131 -3.18 3.18 -17.64
N LEU A 132 -2.80 3.77 -16.50
CA LEU A 132 -3.59 3.73 -15.27
C LEU A 132 -3.95 5.12 -14.74
N SER A 133 -4.66 5.93 -15.52
CA SER A 133 -5.09 7.28 -15.10
C SER A 133 -6.07 7.29 -13.92
N ASN A 134 -6.76 6.18 -13.67
CA ASN A 134 -7.72 6.00 -12.57
C ASN A 134 -7.10 5.34 -11.32
N LEU A 135 -5.77 5.31 -11.21
CA LEU A 135 -5.08 4.72 -10.08
C LEU A 135 -5.44 5.46 -8.77
N LYS A 136 -5.84 4.69 -7.75
CA LYS A 136 -6.19 5.20 -6.41
C LYS A 136 -5.07 4.99 -5.40
N GLU A 137 -4.33 3.90 -5.52
CA GLU A 137 -3.25 3.59 -4.58
C GLU A 137 -1.97 3.24 -5.32
N LEU A 138 -0.89 3.93 -4.97
CA LEU A 138 0.45 3.63 -5.43
C LEU A 138 1.38 3.42 -4.24
N THR A 139 1.95 2.23 -4.15
CA THR A 139 3.02 1.92 -3.22
C THR A 139 4.30 1.62 -3.99
N ILE A 140 5.37 2.35 -3.69
CA ILE A 140 6.73 2.07 -4.14
C ILE A 140 7.62 2.04 -2.90
N LYS A 141 7.83 0.85 -2.37
CA LYS A 141 8.41 0.64 -1.05
C LYS A 141 9.75 -0.09 -1.11
N ASP A 142 10.72 0.42 -0.36
CA ASP A 142 12.08 -0.13 -0.24
C ASP A 142 12.69 -0.43 -1.64
N CYS A 143 12.41 0.42 -2.64
CA CYS A 143 12.92 0.32 -4.01
C CYS A 143 14.16 1.21 -4.20
N GLU A 144 14.85 1.04 -5.34
CA GLU A 144 15.93 1.96 -5.75
C GLU A 144 15.44 3.40 -5.95
N GLU A 145 16.39 4.34 -5.91
CA GLU A 145 16.11 5.77 -6.03
C GLU A 145 15.30 6.09 -7.29
N ILE A 146 14.22 6.86 -7.12
CA ILE A 146 13.38 7.29 -8.23
C ILE A 146 13.81 8.70 -8.67
N PRO A 147 14.11 8.92 -9.96
CA PRO A 147 14.37 10.25 -10.48
C PRO A 147 13.16 11.18 -10.29
N GLU A 148 13.38 12.42 -9.86
CA GLU A 148 12.35 13.44 -9.62
C GLU A 148 11.32 13.52 -10.75
N LYS A 149 11.78 13.66 -12.01
CA LYS A 149 10.91 13.72 -13.19
C LYS A 149 9.96 12.53 -13.32
N THR A 150 10.38 11.34 -12.88
CA THR A 150 9.54 10.13 -12.93
C THR A 150 8.41 10.20 -11.91
N LEU A 151 8.67 10.69 -10.69
CA LEU A 151 7.62 10.89 -9.69
C LEU A 151 6.66 12.01 -10.10
N ILE A 152 7.19 13.14 -10.58
CA ILE A 152 6.38 14.24 -11.09
C ILE A 152 5.39 13.76 -12.15
N ASN A 153 5.85 12.94 -13.10
CA ASN A 153 4.98 12.36 -14.13
C ASN A 153 3.83 11.53 -13.53
N VAL A 154 4.08 10.76 -12.46
CA VAL A 154 3.02 10.02 -11.75
C VAL A 154 1.99 10.97 -11.16
N LEU A 155 2.43 12.01 -10.46
CA LEU A 155 1.56 12.97 -9.76
C LEU A 155 0.67 13.74 -10.74
N TYR A 156 1.14 13.98 -11.98
CA TYR A 156 0.32 14.55 -13.05
C TYR A 156 -0.60 13.54 -13.74
N SER A 157 -0.15 12.30 -13.96
CA SER A 157 -0.95 11.29 -14.67
C SER A 157 -2.02 10.63 -13.79
N CYS A 158 -1.77 10.47 -12.49
CA CYS A 158 -2.62 9.72 -11.56
C CYS A 158 -3.28 10.68 -10.55
N ARG A 159 -4.14 11.60 -11.03
CA ARG A 159 -4.76 12.65 -10.20
C ARG A 159 -5.80 12.13 -9.20
N ASN A 160 -6.26 10.89 -9.37
CA ASN A 160 -7.21 10.22 -8.49
C ASN A 160 -6.55 9.45 -7.33
N LEU A 161 -5.26 9.67 -7.09
CA LEU A 161 -4.55 9.03 -5.98
C LEU A 161 -5.16 9.43 -4.63
N GLU A 162 -5.58 8.41 -3.90
CA GLU A 162 -6.06 8.46 -2.52
C GLU A 162 -4.95 8.03 -1.55
N LYS A 163 -4.06 7.12 -1.97
CA LYS A 163 -2.93 6.64 -1.15
C LYS A 163 -1.62 6.65 -1.91
N LEU A 164 -0.61 7.29 -1.33
CA LEU A 164 0.75 7.33 -1.85
C LEU A 164 1.74 6.87 -0.77
N ASN A 165 2.45 5.79 -1.05
CA ASN A 165 3.46 5.25 -0.16
C ASN A 165 4.80 5.14 -0.88
N LEU A 166 5.77 5.96 -0.48
CA LEU A 166 7.13 6.00 -1.00
C LEU A 166 8.16 5.53 0.04
N SER A 167 7.72 4.78 1.05
CA SER A 167 8.57 4.46 2.21
C SER A 167 9.80 3.63 1.84
N GLY A 168 10.97 4.03 2.34
CA GLY A 168 12.24 3.35 2.05
C GLY A 168 12.72 3.47 0.61
N THR A 169 12.03 4.25 -0.22
CA THR A 169 12.42 4.51 -1.60
C THR A 169 12.97 5.93 -1.70
N PRO A 170 14.29 6.12 -1.92
CA PRO A 170 14.86 7.45 -2.01
C PRO A 170 14.32 8.21 -3.22
N PHE A 171 14.14 9.51 -3.05
CA PHE A 171 13.90 10.46 -4.15
C PHE A 171 14.31 11.86 -3.71
N ARG A 172 14.72 12.67 -4.67
CA ARG A 172 15.11 14.07 -4.48
C ARG A 172 14.13 14.99 -5.21
N GLY A 173 14.23 16.29 -4.91
CA GLY A 173 13.46 17.32 -5.61
C GLY A 173 12.39 17.97 -4.74
N LYS A 174 12.40 19.30 -4.65
CA LYS A 174 11.39 20.08 -3.91
C LYS A 174 10.02 20.00 -4.61
N LYS A 175 10.03 19.99 -5.94
CA LYS A 175 8.81 20.02 -6.75
C LYS A 175 7.93 18.79 -6.53
N VAL A 176 8.50 17.62 -6.23
CA VAL A 176 7.72 16.42 -5.87
C VAL A 176 6.80 16.69 -4.68
N PHE A 177 7.28 17.39 -3.66
CA PHE A 177 6.51 17.71 -2.45
C PHE A 177 5.41 18.73 -2.72
N GLU A 178 5.71 19.73 -3.54
CA GLU A 178 4.73 20.71 -4.05
C GLU A 178 3.63 20.00 -4.86
N ASP A 179 4.00 19.10 -5.78
CA ASP A 179 3.03 18.37 -6.62
C ASP A 179 2.19 17.35 -5.83
N ILE A 180 2.73 16.71 -4.79
CA ILE A 180 1.95 15.87 -3.87
C ILE A 180 0.86 16.69 -3.20
N SER A 181 1.20 17.93 -2.80
CA SER A 181 0.28 18.86 -2.14
C SER A 181 -0.90 19.29 -3.02
N LEU A 182 -0.81 19.01 -4.34
CA LEU A 182 -1.86 19.32 -5.31
C LEU A 182 -2.79 18.12 -5.56
N LEU A 183 -2.57 16.95 -4.96
CA LEU A 183 -3.43 15.78 -5.15
C LEU A 183 -4.78 15.98 -4.42
N PRO A 184 -5.91 16.10 -5.13
CA PRO A 184 -7.17 16.56 -4.54
C PRO A 184 -7.83 15.53 -3.62
N ASN A 185 -7.51 14.25 -3.78
CA ASN A 185 -8.17 13.14 -3.08
C ASN A 185 -7.22 12.42 -2.11
N LEU A 186 -6.03 12.96 -1.85
CA LEU A 186 -5.01 12.26 -1.07
C LEU A 186 -5.42 12.15 0.39
N LYS A 187 -5.60 10.90 0.84
CA LYS A 187 -5.98 10.51 2.21
C LYS A 187 -4.85 9.85 2.97
N SER A 188 -3.94 9.16 2.29
CA SER A 188 -2.79 8.51 2.92
C SER A 188 -1.48 8.89 2.26
N LEU A 189 -0.54 9.34 3.09
CA LEU A 189 0.81 9.70 2.68
C LEU A 189 1.83 9.01 3.60
N ASN A 190 2.70 8.22 3.01
CA ASN A 190 3.80 7.58 3.71
C ASN A 190 5.14 7.90 3.04
N LEU A 191 5.96 8.66 3.75
CA LEU A 191 7.27 9.13 3.32
C LEU A 191 8.41 8.63 4.21
N ALA A 192 8.13 7.63 5.05
CA ALA A 192 9.09 7.06 6.01
C ALA A 192 10.40 6.60 5.33
N LYS A 193 11.54 6.72 6.02
CA LYS A 193 12.87 6.29 5.55
C LYS A 193 13.37 6.94 4.24
N ASN A 194 12.85 8.08 3.82
CA ASN A 194 13.49 8.83 2.73
C ASN A 194 14.66 9.67 3.32
N PRO A 195 15.89 9.51 2.83
CA PRO A 195 17.08 10.16 3.41
C PRO A 195 17.24 11.65 3.02
N TYR A 196 16.41 12.19 2.13
CA TYR A 196 16.55 13.55 1.56
C TYR A 196 15.40 14.51 1.93
N ILE A 197 14.51 14.05 2.81
CA ILE A 197 13.42 14.87 3.31
C ILE A 197 13.99 15.92 4.27
N THR A 198 13.65 17.18 4.00
CA THR A 198 13.90 18.30 4.90
C THR A 198 12.57 18.83 5.41
N ILE A 199 12.58 19.56 6.52
CA ILE A 199 11.38 20.15 7.14
C ILE A 199 10.64 21.03 6.15
N GLN A 200 11.34 21.96 5.49
CA GLN A 200 10.74 22.88 4.51
C GLN A 200 9.93 22.12 3.44
N LYS A 201 10.46 20.99 2.95
CA LYS A 201 9.77 20.15 1.95
C LYS A 201 8.52 19.48 2.54
N LEU A 202 8.58 18.99 3.78
CA LEU A 202 7.41 18.40 4.47
C LEU A 202 6.33 19.44 4.72
N THR A 203 6.70 20.61 5.23
CA THR A 203 5.76 21.69 5.53
C THR A 203 5.01 22.12 4.28
N THR A 204 5.71 22.32 3.14
CA THR A 204 5.07 22.61 1.85
C THR A 204 4.11 21.51 1.40
N CYS A 205 4.46 20.24 1.63
CA CYS A 205 3.64 19.10 1.22
C CYS A 205 2.36 18.96 2.06
N VAL A 206 2.51 19.02 3.38
CA VAL A 206 1.47 18.59 4.32
C VAL A 206 0.49 19.71 4.66
N LEU A 207 0.93 20.97 4.66
CA LEU A 207 0.03 22.10 4.96
C LEU A 207 -1.14 22.21 3.97
N ASN A 208 -0.93 21.81 2.72
CA ASN A 208 -1.99 21.83 1.70
C ASN A 208 -2.83 20.54 1.66
N CYS A 209 -2.45 19.49 2.39
CA CYS A 209 -3.17 18.21 2.43
C CYS A 209 -4.12 18.15 3.64
N THR A 210 -5.13 19.00 3.70
CA THR A 210 -6.05 19.09 4.87
C THR A 210 -6.93 17.85 5.06
N GLY A 211 -7.23 17.13 3.98
CA GLY A 211 -8.02 15.88 4.00
C GLY A 211 -7.22 14.62 4.36
N LEU A 212 -5.98 14.75 4.84
CA LEU A 212 -5.11 13.59 5.08
C LEU A 212 -5.53 12.82 6.34
N GLU A 213 -5.98 11.59 6.14
CA GLU A 213 -6.43 10.68 7.21
C GLU A 213 -5.28 9.82 7.77
N GLU A 214 -4.24 9.55 6.97
CA GLU A 214 -3.10 8.75 7.38
C GLU A 214 -1.77 9.39 7.00
N PHE A 215 -0.94 9.68 8.00
CA PHE A 215 0.38 10.26 7.82
C PHE A 215 1.45 9.39 8.49
N ARG A 216 2.46 9.00 7.71
CA ARG A 216 3.60 8.23 8.22
C ARG A 216 4.92 8.86 7.83
N LEU A 217 5.69 9.19 8.85
CA LEU A 217 7.03 9.74 8.76
C LEU A 217 7.89 9.13 9.87
N SER A 218 8.53 7.99 9.59
CA SER A 218 9.36 7.27 10.58
C SER A 218 10.70 6.82 10.02
N LYS A 219 11.64 6.53 10.92
CA LYS A 219 13.01 6.07 10.62
C LYS A 219 13.76 7.05 9.72
N TRP A 220 14.14 8.19 10.30
CA TRP A 220 15.13 9.06 9.71
C TRP A 220 16.47 8.32 9.68
N VAL A 221 16.92 7.95 8.49
CA VAL A 221 18.33 7.66 8.25
C VAL A 221 18.85 8.90 7.57
N SER A 222 19.03 9.97 8.35
CA SER A 222 19.69 11.15 7.80
C SER A 222 21.14 10.77 7.57
N LEU A 223 21.62 10.93 6.34
CA LEU A 223 23.04 10.85 6.04
C LEU A 223 23.81 12.03 6.66
N ASP A 224 23.09 13.10 7.01
CA ASP A 224 23.60 14.25 7.75
C ASP A 224 22.99 14.26 9.17
N GLU A 225 23.78 14.02 10.21
CA GLU A 225 23.36 14.11 11.62
C GLU A 225 22.86 15.53 12.06
N ILE A 226 22.74 16.46 11.11
CA ILE A 226 22.58 17.90 11.32
C ILE A 226 21.11 18.35 11.26
N LEU A 227 20.22 17.63 10.57
CA LEU A 227 18.81 18.01 10.49
C LEU A 227 17.97 17.26 11.53
N LYS A 228 17.77 17.91 12.68
CA LYS A 228 16.89 17.44 13.75
C LYS A 228 15.46 17.85 13.42
N PHE A 229 14.60 16.89 13.09
CA PHE A 229 13.15 17.10 13.09
C PHE A 229 12.69 17.24 14.54
N ASP A 230 12.33 18.44 14.96
CA ASP A 230 12.02 18.80 16.34
C ASP A 230 10.58 19.29 16.54
N ASP A 231 10.29 19.84 17.72
CA ASP A 231 8.95 20.32 18.07
C ASP A 231 8.46 21.48 17.19
N GLN A 232 9.34 22.39 16.78
CA GLN A 232 8.97 23.54 15.95
C GLN A 232 8.55 23.10 14.55
N ASP A 233 9.14 22.00 14.08
CA ASP A 233 8.88 21.47 12.75
C ASP A 233 7.57 20.68 12.69
N VAL A 234 7.32 19.84 13.69
CA VAL A 234 6.16 18.94 13.69
C VAL A 234 4.88 19.64 14.15
N SER A 235 4.98 20.68 14.97
CA SER A 235 3.81 21.36 15.55
C SER A 235 2.86 21.95 14.50
N PRO A 236 3.32 22.72 13.49
CA PRO A 236 2.43 23.26 12.46
C PRO A 236 1.76 22.15 11.63
N ILE A 237 2.50 21.07 11.37
CA ILE A 237 2.01 19.91 10.62
C ILE A 237 0.86 19.24 11.38
N LEU A 238 1.06 18.95 12.67
CA LEU A 238 0.05 18.29 13.49
C LEU A 238 -1.18 19.16 13.73
N LEU A 239 -0.98 20.46 13.93
CA LEU A 239 -2.10 21.41 14.06
C LEU A 239 -2.98 21.41 12.80
N ASN A 240 -2.36 21.42 11.61
CA ASN A 240 -3.07 21.40 10.34
C ASN A 240 -3.86 20.09 10.10
N LEU A 241 -3.35 18.96 10.61
CA LEU A 241 -3.95 17.64 10.41
C LEU A 241 -4.84 17.18 11.59
N SER A 242 -4.94 17.97 12.65
CA SER A 242 -5.55 17.55 13.92
C SER A 242 -6.99 17.05 13.80
N SER A 243 -7.78 17.62 12.88
CA SER A 243 -9.20 17.27 12.70
C SER A 243 -9.46 16.09 11.75
N SER A 244 -8.49 15.74 10.88
CA SER A 244 -8.67 14.72 9.83
C SER A 244 -7.92 13.43 10.12
N LEU A 245 -6.86 13.49 10.92
CA LEU A 245 -5.94 12.36 11.09
C LEU A 245 -6.55 11.21 11.90
N ARG A 246 -6.60 10.03 11.27
CA ARG A 246 -7.01 8.75 11.87
C ARG A 246 -5.83 7.82 12.17
N SER A 247 -4.72 8.00 11.46
CA SER A 247 -3.52 7.17 11.64
C SER A 247 -2.24 7.98 11.58
N LEU A 248 -1.48 7.97 12.65
CA LEU A 248 -0.20 8.67 12.77
C LEU A 248 0.94 7.68 13.03
N THR A 249 2.04 7.82 12.30
CA THR A 249 3.30 7.16 12.64
C THR A 249 4.45 8.15 12.58
N LEU A 250 5.13 8.35 13.71
CA LEU A 250 6.25 9.29 13.83
C LEU A 250 7.48 8.63 14.45
N ASP A 251 8.65 9.12 14.05
CA ASP A 251 9.88 8.99 14.83
C ASP A 251 9.97 10.19 15.78
N CYS A 252 10.05 9.91 17.08
CA CYS A 252 9.97 10.87 18.17
C CYS A 252 11.32 11.09 18.86
N SER A 253 12.45 10.72 18.22
CA SER A 253 13.78 10.75 18.84
C SER A 253 14.19 12.11 19.40
N ASN A 254 13.74 13.21 18.77
CA ASN A 254 14.06 14.59 19.15
C ASN A 254 12.81 15.38 19.57
N LEU A 255 11.67 14.71 19.76
CA LEU A 255 10.41 15.36 20.12
C LEU A 255 10.27 15.40 21.64
N THR A 256 9.75 16.50 22.18
CA THR A 256 9.49 16.68 23.61
C THR A 256 7.99 16.65 23.92
N THR A 257 7.64 16.90 25.19
CA THR A 257 6.25 17.03 25.65
C THR A 257 5.45 18.06 24.84
N ASN A 258 6.08 19.10 24.29
CA ASN A 258 5.40 20.07 23.43
C ASN A 258 4.80 19.40 22.17
N SER A 259 5.58 18.55 21.48
CA SER A 259 5.08 17.77 20.35
C SER A 259 4.00 16.79 20.73
N PHE A 260 4.18 16.06 21.84
CA PHE A 260 3.17 15.10 22.29
C PHE A 260 1.84 15.78 22.61
N ASN A 261 1.87 16.96 23.24
CA ASN A 261 0.66 17.76 23.45
C ASN A 261 -0.03 18.14 22.13
N LYS A 262 0.72 18.40 21.04
CA LYS A 262 0.14 18.61 19.71
C LYS A 262 -0.44 17.33 19.11
N ILE A 263 0.23 16.19 19.26
CA ILE A 263 -0.30 14.89 18.82
C ILE A 263 -1.64 14.60 19.52
N PHE A 264 -1.75 14.96 20.80
CA PHE A 264 -2.96 14.72 21.60
C PHE A 264 -4.14 15.63 21.24
N THR A 265 -3.93 16.62 20.38
CA THR A 265 -5.03 17.38 19.77
C THR A 265 -5.72 16.62 18.62
N CYS A 266 -5.11 15.55 18.11
CA CYS A 266 -5.66 14.74 17.02
C CYS A 266 -6.70 13.72 17.55
N ASN A 267 -7.86 14.21 17.97
CA ASN A 267 -8.89 13.40 18.65
C ASN A 267 -9.54 12.31 17.78
N CYS A 268 -9.40 12.39 16.45
CA CYS A 268 -9.88 11.39 15.51
C CYS A 268 -8.95 10.17 15.36
N LEU A 269 -7.83 10.12 16.09
CA LEU A 269 -6.84 9.06 15.95
C LEU A 269 -7.39 7.69 16.39
N GLU A 270 -7.34 6.76 15.45
CA GLU A 270 -7.62 5.33 15.64
C GLU A 270 -6.33 4.52 15.77
N ARG A 271 -5.25 4.98 15.14
CA ARG A 271 -3.96 4.26 15.07
C ARG A 271 -2.81 5.21 15.38
N LEU A 272 -2.16 5.00 16.52
CA LEU A 272 -1.01 5.78 16.97
C LEU A 272 0.24 4.90 17.05
N SER A 273 1.29 5.28 16.32
CA SER A 273 2.59 4.60 16.36
C SER A 273 3.74 5.59 16.59
N LEU A 274 4.24 5.65 17.80
CA LEU A 274 5.34 6.51 18.24
C LEU A 274 6.61 5.68 18.40
N HIS A 275 7.62 5.95 17.58
CA HIS A 275 8.92 5.28 17.65
C HIS A 275 9.93 6.15 18.38
N ARG A 276 10.73 5.56 19.29
CA ARG A 276 11.78 6.29 20.03
C ARG A 276 11.22 7.47 20.82
N ALA A 277 10.06 7.28 21.43
CA ALA A 277 9.36 8.29 22.22
C ALA A 277 10.00 8.47 23.61
N LYS A 278 11.27 8.86 23.65
CA LYS A 278 12.08 8.95 24.89
C LYS A 278 11.56 9.98 25.88
N HIS A 279 10.94 11.05 25.37
CA HIS A 279 10.41 12.17 26.15
C HIS A 279 8.89 12.14 26.29
N LEU A 280 8.23 11.02 25.93
CA LEU A 280 6.84 10.82 26.28
C LEU A 280 6.77 10.46 27.76
N ASP A 281 6.23 11.39 28.54
CA ASP A 281 6.04 11.22 29.97
C ASP A 281 5.02 10.10 30.29
N GLY A 282 5.25 9.41 31.41
CA GLY A 282 4.43 8.28 31.85
C GLY A 282 3.01 8.68 32.26
N GLU A 283 2.82 9.86 32.88
CA GLU A 283 1.49 10.35 33.23
C GLU A 283 0.70 10.78 31.99
N MET A 284 1.40 11.42 31.03
CA MET A 284 0.83 11.74 29.71
C MET A 284 0.36 10.47 29.01
N PHE A 285 1.17 9.40 29.02
CA PHE A 285 0.82 8.09 28.47
C PHE A 285 -0.39 7.46 29.17
N ALA A 286 -0.43 7.49 30.50
CA ALA A 286 -1.54 6.91 31.27
C ALA A 286 -2.90 7.56 30.94
N LYS A 287 -2.89 8.83 30.51
CA LYS A 287 -4.09 9.61 30.16
C LYS A 287 -4.47 9.54 28.68
N LEU A 288 -3.83 8.69 27.86
CA LEU A 288 -4.10 8.59 26.41
C LEU A 288 -5.56 8.34 26.06
N HIS A 289 -6.27 7.57 26.90
CA HIS A 289 -7.70 7.29 26.75
C HIS A 289 -8.54 8.57 26.66
N ARG A 290 -8.14 9.65 27.36
CA ARG A 290 -8.87 10.94 27.36
C ARG A 290 -8.75 11.69 26.04
N TYR A 291 -7.69 11.43 25.28
CA TYR A 291 -7.40 12.13 24.03
C TYR A 291 -7.88 11.37 22.79
N PHE A 292 -7.92 10.03 22.86
CA PHE A 292 -8.16 9.17 21.71
C PHE A 292 -9.31 8.18 21.94
N PRO A 293 -10.58 8.63 21.86
CA PRO A 293 -11.74 7.79 22.15
C PRO A 293 -11.99 6.67 21.14
N ALA A 294 -11.39 6.74 19.95
CA ALA A 294 -11.54 5.74 18.89
C ALA A 294 -10.28 4.85 18.69
N LEU A 295 -9.37 4.83 19.67
CA LEU A 295 -8.07 4.18 19.53
C LEU A 295 -8.20 2.65 19.46
N THR A 296 -7.72 2.07 18.37
CA THR A 296 -7.71 0.61 18.13
C THR A 296 -6.28 0.05 18.02
N VAL A 297 -5.29 0.88 17.69
CA VAL A 297 -3.89 0.48 17.59
C VAL A 297 -3.02 1.47 18.33
N LEU A 298 -2.32 1.00 19.36
CA LEU A 298 -1.36 1.77 20.13
C LEU A 298 0.01 1.10 20.07
N LYS A 299 0.98 1.78 19.46
CA LYS A 299 2.37 1.34 19.41
C LYS A 299 3.25 2.44 19.96
N VAL A 300 3.85 2.22 21.11
CA VAL A 300 4.78 3.16 21.72
C VAL A 300 6.07 2.42 21.98
N LYS A 301 7.07 2.66 21.12
CA LYS A 301 8.31 1.89 21.12
C LYS A 301 9.47 2.69 21.64
N HIS A 302 10.37 2.02 22.37
CA HIS A 302 11.58 2.62 22.92
C HIS A 302 11.28 3.90 23.72
N ALA A 303 10.21 3.89 24.51
CA ALA A 303 9.89 4.94 25.46
C ALA A 303 10.50 4.59 26.82
N SER A 304 11.36 5.47 27.32
CA SER A 304 12.16 5.21 28.53
C SER A 304 11.48 5.59 29.83
N GLN A 305 10.34 6.26 29.77
CA GLN A 305 9.62 6.79 30.95
C GLN A 305 8.27 6.09 31.19
N ILE A 306 7.98 5.01 30.43
CA ILE A 306 6.74 4.25 30.58
C ILE A 306 7.04 3.02 31.43
N SER A 307 6.40 2.97 32.59
CA SER A 307 6.50 1.89 33.58
C SER A 307 5.22 1.04 33.62
N ASP A 308 5.28 -0.10 34.33
CA ASP A 308 4.11 -0.95 34.58
C ASP A 308 2.95 -0.19 35.24
N ALA A 309 3.25 0.72 36.17
CA ALA A 309 2.24 1.54 36.85
C ALA A 309 1.46 2.40 35.85
N ASN A 310 2.12 2.97 34.84
CA ASN A 310 1.45 3.79 33.82
C ASN A 310 0.54 2.95 32.92
N ILE A 311 0.91 1.69 32.64
CA ILE A 311 0.08 0.76 31.86
C ILE A 311 -1.15 0.37 32.65
N VAL A 312 -0.97 -0.04 33.91
CA VAL A 312 -2.09 -0.37 34.81
C VAL A 312 -3.03 0.83 34.90
N GLN A 313 -2.52 2.05 35.07
CA GLN A 313 -3.34 3.26 35.10
C GLN A 313 -4.10 3.50 33.79
N LEU A 314 -3.45 3.32 32.63
CA LEU A 314 -4.09 3.47 31.32
C LEU A 314 -5.30 2.54 31.16
N PHE A 315 -5.15 1.27 31.55
CA PHE A 315 -6.21 0.26 31.40
C PHE A 315 -7.28 0.33 32.49
N THR A 316 -6.94 0.81 33.69
CA THR A 316 -7.91 0.95 34.80
C THR A 316 -8.75 2.23 34.68
N GLU A 317 -8.15 3.37 34.34
CA GLU A 317 -8.90 4.62 34.15
C GLU A 317 -9.59 4.69 32.78
N GLY A 318 -9.04 4.00 31.78
CA GLY A 318 -9.50 4.05 30.39
C GLY A 318 -10.19 2.79 29.90
N GLU A 319 -10.70 1.95 30.79
CA GLU A 319 -11.21 0.59 30.50
C GLU A 319 -12.12 0.53 29.26
N GLU A 320 -13.20 1.34 29.23
CA GLU A 320 -14.16 1.37 28.11
C GLU A 320 -13.52 1.64 26.73
N ILE A 321 -12.47 2.46 26.70
CA ILE A 321 -11.80 2.83 25.45
C ILE A 321 -10.75 1.77 25.11
N MET A 322 -9.99 1.33 26.11
CA MET A 322 -8.90 0.37 25.94
C MET A 322 -9.39 -1.05 25.63
N GLU A 323 -10.64 -1.40 25.96
CA GLU A 323 -11.28 -2.65 25.52
C GLU A 323 -11.37 -2.77 23.98
N ASN A 324 -11.46 -1.64 23.27
CA ASN A 324 -11.50 -1.62 21.81
C ASN A 324 -10.11 -1.77 21.17
N LEU A 325 -9.04 -1.84 21.98
CA LEU A 325 -7.67 -1.92 21.50
C LEU A 325 -7.39 -3.30 20.90
N GLN A 326 -7.12 -3.31 19.60
CA GLN A 326 -6.82 -4.52 18.83
C GLN A 326 -5.32 -4.83 18.77
N THR A 327 -4.48 -3.83 19.03
CA THR A 327 -3.02 -4.00 19.00
C THR A 327 -2.36 -3.06 20.00
N LEU A 328 -1.64 -3.65 20.96
CA LEU A 328 -0.71 -2.97 21.84
C LEU A 328 0.72 -3.43 21.51
N ASP A 329 1.63 -2.49 21.32
CA ASP A 329 3.05 -2.77 21.09
C ASP A 329 3.92 -1.78 21.86
N LEU A 330 4.45 -2.23 23.00
CA LEU A 330 5.34 -1.46 23.88
C LEU A 330 6.80 -1.89 23.76
N SER A 331 7.19 -2.42 22.59
CA SER A 331 8.53 -2.98 22.39
C SER A 331 9.64 -1.97 22.69
N GLY A 332 10.61 -2.38 23.51
CA GLY A 332 11.77 -1.57 23.85
C GLY A 332 11.52 -0.53 24.96
N CYS A 333 10.33 -0.53 25.58
CA CYS A 333 10.09 0.18 26.83
C CYS A 333 10.62 -0.70 27.98
N TRP A 334 11.75 -0.30 28.54
CA TRP A 334 12.61 -1.14 29.39
C TRP A 334 12.27 -1.05 30.88
N GLN A 335 11.38 -0.13 31.26
CA GLN A 335 10.80 -0.05 32.61
C GLN A 335 9.52 -0.88 32.77
N ILE A 336 9.11 -1.59 31.70
CA ILE A 336 8.00 -2.56 31.74
C ILE A 336 8.60 -3.91 32.11
N THR A 337 8.10 -4.50 33.19
CA THR A 337 8.50 -5.84 33.60
C THR A 337 7.60 -6.90 32.96
N ALA A 338 8.17 -8.10 32.74
CA ALA A 338 7.54 -9.17 31.97
C ALA A 338 6.59 -10.04 32.81
#